data_AF-M4NMK3-F1
#
_entry.id   AF-M4NMK3-F1
#
_cell.length_a   1.000
_cell.length_b   1.000
_cell.length_c   1.000
_cell.angle_alpha   90.00
_cell.angle_beta   90.00
_cell.angle_gamma   90.00
#
_symmetry.space_group_name_H-M   'P 1'
#
loop_
_entity.id
_entity.type
_entity.pdbx_description
1 polymer ?
#
loop_
_entity_poly.entity_id
_entity_poly.type
_entity_poly.pdbx_seq_one_letter_code
_entity_poly.pdbx_strand_id
1 'polypeptide(L)'
;MRHPLHPALVHFPIACWSLATAADLASLAWGEPAWRFAGILLLAGIGFSIPAMLAGLLELAKVAEDNPALKDVNRHMLMVMGALSCYVASLFLRLHGTHFIEPGLLAIGLSVLGFLCLGVAGWLGGKLVYGHRLGVSPLPPA
;
A
#
# COMPACT_ATOMS: atom_id res chain seq x y z
N MET A 1 -17.91 -5.97 -13.31
CA MET A 1 -18.42 -4.81 -12.55
C MET A 1 -18.21 -3.59 -13.43
N ARG A 2 -19.18 -2.67 -13.52
CA ARG A 2 -18.99 -1.44 -14.32
C ARG A 2 -18.02 -0.44 -13.68
N HIS A 3 -17.74 -0.61 -12.38
CA HIS A 3 -16.81 0.22 -11.61
C HIS A 3 -15.92 -0.67 -10.73
N PRO A 4 -14.60 -0.76 -10.99
CA PRO A 4 -13.68 -1.48 -10.11
C PRO A 4 -13.52 -0.69 -8.80
N LEU A 5 -13.62 -1.39 -7.68
CA LEU A 5 -13.52 -0.79 -6.35
C LEU A 5 -12.07 -0.69 -5.90
N HIS A 6 -11.22 -1.64 -6.27
CA HIS A 6 -9.82 -1.66 -5.86
C HIS A 6 -9.09 -0.37 -6.30
N PRO A 7 -9.15 0.09 -7.56
CA PRO A 7 -8.51 1.34 -7.97
C PRO A 7 -9.02 2.58 -7.23
N ALA A 8 -10.30 2.60 -6.81
CA ALA A 8 -10.84 3.71 -6.03
C ALA A 8 -10.32 3.70 -4.58
N LEU A 9 -10.12 2.52 -4.00
CA LEU A 9 -9.73 2.36 -2.59
C LEU A 9 -8.22 2.46 -2.35
N VAL A 10 -7.37 2.13 -3.33
CA VAL A 10 -5.90 2.12 -3.14
C VAL A 10 -5.31 3.50 -2.88
N HIS A 11 -5.99 4.59 -3.24
CA HIS A 11 -5.48 5.94 -3.00
C HIS A 11 -5.29 6.25 -1.50
N PHE A 12 -6.18 5.75 -0.65
CA PHE A 12 -6.12 5.98 0.80
C PHE A 12 -4.86 5.39 1.45
N PRO A 13 -4.57 4.07 1.35
CA PRO A 13 -3.36 3.51 1.94
C PRO A 13 -2.09 4.09 1.30
N ILE A 14 -2.10 4.38 -0.02
CA ILE A 14 -0.95 4.99 -0.69
C ILE A 14 -0.63 6.36 -0.08
N ALA A 15 -1.63 7.24 0.08
CA ALA A 15 -1.43 8.56 0.66
C ALA A 15 -0.97 8.47 2.11
N CYS A 16 -1.64 7.64 2.93
CA CYS A 16 -1.29 7.45 4.33
C CYS A 16 0.16 6.99 4.51
N TRP A 17 0.57 5.93 3.82
CA TRP A 17 1.90 5.37 3.96
C TRP A 17 3.02 6.23 3.37
N SER A 18 2.74 6.94 2.28
CA SER A 18 3.69 7.93 1.72
C SER A 18 3.92 9.07 2.70
N LEU A 19 2.85 9.63 3.26
CA LEU A 19 2.95 10.70 4.26
C LEU A 19 3.55 10.19 5.58
N ALA A 20 3.26 8.96 5.99
CA ALA A 20 3.86 8.35 7.18
C ALA A 20 5.38 8.25 7.02
N THR A 21 5.85 7.80 5.87
CA THR A 21 7.28 7.69 5.57
C THR A 21 7.94 9.07 5.53
N ALA A 22 7.29 10.06 4.91
CA ALA A 22 7.78 11.44 4.91
C ALA A 22 7.86 12.02 6.34
N ALA A 23 6.85 11.76 7.16
CA ALA A 23 6.80 12.20 8.55
C ALA A 23 7.85 11.49 9.43
N ASP A 24 8.12 10.19 9.20
CA ASP A 24 9.22 9.47 9.86
C ASP A 24 10.58 10.10 9.53
N LEU A 25 10.85 10.42 8.26
CA LEU A 25 12.08 11.13 7.87
C LEU A 25 12.15 12.53 8.48
N ALA A 26 11.01 13.24 8.50
CA ALA A 26 10.92 14.57 9.06
C ALA A 26 11.10 14.58 10.60
N SER A 27 10.78 13.47 11.27
CA SER A 27 10.96 13.33 12.72
C SER A 27 12.43 13.43 13.16
N LEU A 28 13.38 13.17 12.27
CA LEU A 28 14.80 13.38 12.52
C LEU A 28 15.15 14.86 12.78
N ALA A 29 14.32 15.79 12.30
CA ALA A 29 14.49 17.24 12.51
C ALA A 29 13.42 17.83 13.44
N TRP A 30 12.18 17.33 13.39
CA TRP A 30 11.04 17.89 14.11
C TRP A 30 10.59 17.10 15.35
N GLY A 31 11.17 15.91 15.60
CA GLY A 31 10.91 15.13 16.81
C GLY A 31 9.45 14.67 16.96
N GLU A 32 8.93 14.82 18.19
CA GLU A 32 7.65 14.25 18.63
C GLU A 32 6.43 14.49 17.74
N PRO A 33 6.12 15.73 17.33
CA PRO A 33 4.95 15.98 16.49
C PRO A 33 4.97 15.16 15.19
N ALA A 34 6.14 15.01 14.57
CA ALA A 34 6.29 14.32 13.29
C ALA A 34 6.17 12.80 13.44
N TRP A 35 6.86 12.17 14.41
CA TRP A 35 6.77 10.72 14.56
C TRP A 35 5.42 10.26 15.12
N ARG A 36 4.72 11.08 15.91
CA ARG A 36 3.33 10.79 16.33
C ARG A 36 2.38 10.82 15.14
N PHE A 37 2.54 11.81 14.27
CA PHE A 37 1.76 11.89 13.03
C PHE A 37 2.04 10.70 12.12
N ALA A 38 3.31 10.28 11.97
CA ALA A 38 3.67 9.07 11.25
C ALA A 38 2.96 7.82 11.81
N GLY A 39 2.96 7.64 13.14
CA GLY A 39 2.27 6.52 13.79
C GLY A 39 0.77 6.46 13.49
N ILE A 40 0.08 7.60 13.52
CA ILE A 40 -1.35 7.71 13.17
C ILE A 40 -1.57 7.30 11.70
N LEU A 41 -0.73 7.81 10.79
CA LEU A 41 -0.84 7.51 9.37
C LEU A 41 -0.51 6.05 9.04
N LEU A 42 0.43 5.41 9.73
CA LEU A 42 0.69 3.98 9.60
C LEU A 42 -0.55 3.16 9.96
N LEU A 43 -1.15 3.46 11.12
CA LEU A 43 -2.37 2.80 11.57
C LEU A 43 -3.52 2.99 10.59
N ALA A 44 -3.75 4.24 10.14
CA ALA A 44 -4.77 4.55 9.15
C ALA A 44 -4.52 3.82 7.82
N GLY A 45 -3.28 3.81 7.33
CA GLY A 45 -2.91 3.13 6.09
C GLY A 45 -3.14 1.61 6.15
N ILE A 46 -2.82 0.97 7.29
CA ILE A 46 -3.14 -0.45 7.52
C ILE A 46 -4.66 -0.68 7.55
N GLY A 47 -5.41 0.23 8.19
CA GLY A 47 -6.87 0.17 8.20
C GLY A 47 -7.47 0.26 6.79
N PHE A 48 -7.01 1.21 5.98
CA PHE A 48 -7.48 1.40 4.61
C PHE A 48 -6.96 0.34 3.63
N SER A 49 -5.84 -0.32 3.90
CA SER A 49 -5.33 -1.39 3.03
C SER A 49 -6.23 -2.62 3.04
N ILE A 50 -6.92 -2.90 4.15
CA ILE A 50 -7.83 -4.06 4.27
C ILE A 50 -8.95 -4.03 3.22
N PRO A 51 -9.82 -3.00 3.15
CA PRO A 51 -10.87 -2.95 2.15
C PRO A 51 -10.31 -2.89 0.71
N ALA A 52 -9.17 -2.22 0.50
CA ALA A 52 -8.52 -2.19 -0.81
C ALA A 52 -8.05 -3.59 -1.25
N MET A 53 -7.43 -4.37 -0.37
CA MET A 53 -7.00 -5.74 -0.63
C MET A 53 -8.18 -6.67 -0.90
N LEU A 54 -9.24 -6.58 -0.09
CA LEU A 54 -10.46 -7.36 -0.29
C LEU A 54 -11.10 -7.07 -1.67
N ALA A 55 -11.20 -5.80 -2.05
CA ALA A 55 -11.67 -5.42 -3.37
C ALA A 55 -10.78 -6.00 -4.49
N GLY A 56 -9.45 -5.96 -4.32
CA GLY A 56 -8.50 -6.51 -5.28
C GLY A 56 -8.64 -8.02 -5.45
N LEU A 57 -8.83 -8.77 -4.37
CA LEU A 57 -9.07 -10.22 -4.43
C LEU A 57 -10.40 -10.56 -5.12
N LEU A 58 -11.47 -9.81 -4.86
CA LEU A 58 -12.76 -9.98 -5.53
C LEU A 58 -12.73 -9.62 -7.02
N GLU A 59 -11.79 -8.77 -7.44
CA GLU A 59 -11.53 -8.45 -8.84
C GLU A 59 -10.66 -9.53 -9.49
N LEU A 60 -9.65 -10.02 -8.80
CA LEU A 60 -8.78 -11.11 -9.25
C LEU A 60 -9.55 -12.42 -9.49
N ALA A 61 -10.53 -12.74 -8.63
CA ALA A 61 -11.37 -13.93 -8.79
C ALA A 61 -12.19 -13.97 -10.10
N LYS A 62 -12.24 -12.85 -10.85
CA LYS A 62 -12.93 -12.74 -12.15
C LYS A 62 -11.98 -12.85 -13.34
N VAL A 63 -10.67 -12.92 -13.09
CA VAL A 63 -9.64 -13.09 -14.11
C VAL A 63 -9.52 -14.57 -14.44
N ALA A 64 -9.52 -14.92 -15.72
CA ALA A 64 -9.33 -16.31 -16.16
C ALA A 64 -7.95 -16.84 -15.73
N GLU A 65 -7.88 -18.11 -15.35
CA GLU A 65 -6.66 -18.75 -14.81
C GLU A 65 -5.49 -18.81 -15.81
N ASP A 66 -5.78 -18.77 -17.11
CA ASP A 66 -4.80 -18.77 -18.20
C ASP A 66 -4.37 -17.35 -18.62
N ASN A 67 -4.89 -16.31 -17.96
CA ASN A 67 -4.61 -14.94 -18.34
C ASN A 67 -3.13 -14.57 -18.10
N PRO A 68 -2.38 -14.12 -19.13
CA PRO A 68 -0.96 -13.80 -18.99
C PRO A 68 -0.67 -12.67 -17.99
N ALA A 69 -1.68 -11.84 -17.64
CA ALA A 69 -1.56 -10.80 -16.63
C ALA A 69 -1.30 -11.34 -15.21
N LEU A 70 -1.65 -12.60 -14.92
CA LEU A 70 -1.51 -13.20 -13.59
C LEU A 70 -0.07 -13.18 -13.06
N LYS A 71 0.93 -13.24 -13.96
CA LYS A 71 2.33 -13.11 -13.56
C LYS A 71 2.63 -11.74 -12.94
N ASP A 72 2.09 -10.68 -13.52
CA ASP A 72 2.26 -9.33 -12.99
C ASP A 72 1.35 -9.08 -11.78
N VAL A 73 0.18 -9.72 -11.71
CA VAL A 73 -0.68 -9.71 -10.51
C VAL A 73 0.07 -10.29 -9.31
N ASN A 74 0.68 -11.47 -9.45
CA ASN A 74 1.41 -12.10 -8.35
C ASN A 74 2.60 -11.25 -7.88
N ARG A 75 3.31 -10.60 -8.82
CA ARG A 75 4.38 -9.66 -8.48
C ARG A 75 3.85 -8.44 -7.76
N HIS A 76 2.71 -7.89 -8.20
CA HIS A 76 2.06 -6.76 -7.54
C HIS A 76 1.66 -7.13 -6.11
N MET A 77 1.01 -8.29 -5.92
CA MET A 77 0.63 -8.82 -4.61
C MET A 77 1.84 -9.02 -3.70
N LEU A 78 2.94 -9.58 -4.22
CA LEU A 78 4.16 -9.75 -3.44
C LEU A 78 4.70 -8.40 -2.93
N MET A 79 4.75 -7.37 -3.79
CA MET A 79 5.26 -6.06 -3.42
C MET A 79 4.35 -5.33 -2.43
N VAL A 80 3.02 -5.40 -2.60
CA VAL A 80 2.10 -4.77 -1.64
C VAL A 80 2.08 -5.50 -0.30
N MET A 81 2.25 -6.83 -0.27
CA MET A 81 2.38 -7.57 1.00
C MET A 81 3.70 -7.26 1.69
N GLY A 82 4.80 -7.15 0.92
CA GLY A 82 6.08 -6.68 1.45
C GLY A 82 5.97 -5.28 2.06
N ALA A 83 5.28 -4.35 1.39
CA ALA A 83 5.03 -3.02 1.91
C ALA A 83 4.21 -3.06 3.21
N LEU A 84 3.09 -3.80 3.22
CA LEU A 84 2.24 -3.97 4.40
C LEU A 84 3.04 -4.54 5.58
N SER A 85 3.83 -5.60 5.36
CA SER A 85 4.66 -6.20 6.41
C SER A 85 5.67 -5.21 6.99
N CYS A 86 6.31 -4.39 6.14
CA CYS A 86 7.24 -3.36 6.58
C CYS A 86 6.53 -2.27 7.43
N TYR A 87 5.38 -1.78 6.99
CA TYR A 87 4.62 -0.76 7.71
C TYR A 87 4.03 -1.27 9.02
N VAL A 88 3.52 -2.51 9.03
CA VAL A 88 3.06 -3.18 10.25
C VAL A 88 4.22 -3.35 11.23
N ALA A 89 5.37 -3.84 10.79
CA ALA A 89 6.55 -3.96 11.65
C ALA A 89 7.02 -2.61 12.19
N SER A 90 7.06 -1.57 11.34
CA SER A 90 7.37 -0.20 11.76
C SER A 90 6.39 0.33 12.81
N LEU A 91 5.09 0.01 12.67
CA LEU A 91 4.06 0.36 13.65
C LEU A 91 4.23 -0.42 14.97
N PHE A 92 4.53 -1.72 14.92
CA PHE A 92 4.73 -2.52 16.13
C PHE A 92 5.96 -2.06 16.94
N LEU A 93 7.04 -1.68 16.27
CA LEU A 93 8.25 -1.16 16.92
C LEU A 93 8.04 0.19 17.64
N ARG A 94 6.96 0.90 17.35
CA ARG A 94 6.59 2.18 17.98
C ARG A 94 5.40 2.06 18.93
N LEU A 95 4.95 0.85 19.27
CA LEU A 95 3.83 0.66 20.19
C LEU A 95 4.31 0.21 21.58
N HIS A 96 3.93 0.98 22.59
CA HIS A 96 4.02 0.57 23.99
C HIS A 96 2.63 0.63 24.62
N GLY A 97 1.98 -0.53 24.74
CA GLY A 97 0.56 -0.60 25.05
C GLY A 97 -0.27 0.09 23.97
N THR A 98 -1.06 1.09 24.33
CA THR A 98 -1.89 1.89 23.41
C THR A 98 -1.25 3.21 22.99
N HIS A 99 0.02 3.43 23.33
CA HIS A 99 0.72 4.69 23.05
C HIS A 99 1.81 4.52 22.01
N PHE A 100 1.98 5.55 21.18
CA PHE A 100 3.13 5.65 20.29
C PHE A 100 4.35 6.13 21.06
N ILE A 101 5.48 5.49 20.84
CA ILE A 101 6.79 5.89 21.33
C ILE A 101 7.67 6.37 20.18
N GLU A 102 8.75 7.07 20.52
CA GLU A 102 9.73 7.55 19.54
C GLU A 102 10.30 6.39 18.71
N PRO A 103 10.30 6.49 17.37
CA PRO A 103 10.78 5.40 16.52
C PRO A 103 12.31 5.36 16.52
N GLY A 104 12.88 4.18 16.72
CA GLY A 104 14.30 3.93 16.43
C GLY A 104 14.58 3.87 14.92
N LEU A 105 15.86 3.91 14.54
CA LEU A 105 16.30 3.85 13.13
C LEU A 105 15.76 2.63 12.37
N LEU A 106 15.54 1.49 13.05
CA LEU A 106 14.94 0.31 12.44
C LEU A 106 13.49 0.55 12.00
N ALA A 107 12.68 1.22 12.82
CA ALA A 107 11.29 1.52 12.50
C ALA A 107 11.21 2.51 11.32
N ILE A 108 12.08 3.52 11.29
CA ILE A 108 12.20 4.45 10.17
C ILE A 108 12.68 3.73 8.90
N GLY A 109 13.70 2.88 9.01
CA GLY A 109 14.22 2.10 7.89
C GLY A 109 13.18 1.16 7.28
N LEU A 110 12.34 0.52 8.11
CA LEU A 110 11.21 -0.28 7.64
C LEU A 110 10.15 0.57 6.94
N SER A 111 9.87 1.78 7.43
CA SER A 111 8.95 2.73 6.77
C SER A 111 9.44 3.08 5.36
N VAL A 112 10.73 3.38 5.22
CA VAL A 112 11.39 3.66 3.93
C VAL A 112 11.36 2.43 3.01
N LEU A 113 11.71 1.24 3.51
CA LEU A 113 11.64 0.01 2.72
C LEU A 113 10.21 -0.28 2.26
N GLY A 114 9.23 -0.08 3.14
CA GLY A 114 7.81 -0.18 2.82
C GLY A 114 7.40 0.76 1.69
N PHE A 115 7.92 1.99 1.70
CA PHE A 115 7.66 2.98 0.65
C PHE A 115 8.25 2.58 -0.70
N LEU A 116 9.46 2.01 -0.72
CA LEU A 116 10.07 1.49 -1.95
C LEU A 116 9.24 0.33 -2.52
N CYS A 117 8.83 -0.62 -1.68
CA CYS A 117 7.93 -1.71 -2.07
C CYS A 117 6.60 -1.16 -2.61
N LEU A 118 6.04 -0.15 -1.97
CA LEU A 118 4.81 0.52 -2.39
C LEU A 118 4.97 1.19 -3.77
N GLY A 119 6.11 1.83 -4.04
CA GLY A 119 6.42 2.41 -5.35
C GLY A 119 6.46 1.36 -6.47
N VAL A 120 7.13 0.22 -6.22
CA VAL A 120 7.17 -0.90 -7.18
C VAL A 120 5.77 -1.51 -7.36
N ALA A 121 5.01 -1.69 -6.28
CA ALA A 121 3.63 -2.15 -6.34
C ALA A 121 2.76 -1.21 -7.19
N GLY A 122 2.90 0.10 -7.01
CA GLY A 122 2.20 1.14 -7.79
C GLY A 122 2.51 1.05 -9.28
N TRP A 123 3.79 0.89 -9.65
CA TRP A 123 4.19 0.66 -11.04
C TRP A 123 3.52 -0.58 -11.64
N LEU A 124 3.57 -1.70 -10.92
CA LEU A 124 2.95 -2.95 -11.35
C LEU A 124 1.42 -2.82 -11.47
N GLY A 125 0.78 -2.12 -10.53
CA GLY A 125 -0.65 -1.81 -10.59
C GLY A 125 -1.01 -1.00 -11.83
N GLY A 126 -0.22 0.02 -12.16
CA GLY A 126 -0.35 0.77 -13.41
C GLY A 126 -0.21 -0.12 -14.64
N LYS A 127 0.76 -1.05 -14.65
CA LYS A 127 0.92 -2.02 -15.75
C LYS A 127 -0.30 -2.93 -15.90
N LEU A 128 -0.93 -3.36 -14.79
CA LEU A 128 -2.15 -4.18 -14.82
C LEU A 128 -3.34 -3.43 -15.43
N VAL A 129 -3.52 -2.16 -15.07
CA VAL A 129 -4.63 -1.34 -15.57
C VAL A 129 -4.39 -0.89 -17.01
N TYR A 130 -3.24 -0.29 -17.30
CA TYR A 130 -2.97 0.35 -18.59
C TYR A 130 -2.39 -0.60 -19.64
N GLY A 131 -1.63 -1.61 -19.23
CA GLY A 131 -1.05 -2.61 -20.13
C GLY A 131 -1.96 -3.80 -20.36
N HIS A 132 -2.39 -4.45 -19.28
CA HIS A 132 -3.23 -5.65 -19.35
C HIS A 132 -4.73 -5.36 -19.41
N ARG A 133 -5.14 -4.10 -19.28
CA ARG A 133 -6.55 -3.67 -19.32
C ARG A 133 -7.42 -4.38 -18.27
N LEU A 134 -6.84 -4.75 -17.14
CA LEU A 134 -7.63 -5.29 -16.03
C LEU A 134 -8.47 -4.18 -15.39
N GLY A 135 -9.76 -4.46 -15.17
CA GLY A 135 -10.69 -3.53 -14.52
C GLY A 135 -11.21 -2.39 -15.40
N VAL A 136 -10.87 -2.34 -16.69
CA VAL A 136 -11.44 -1.38 -17.65
C VAL A 136 -12.51 -2.03 -18.54
N SER A 137 -13.50 -1.26 -18.95
CA SER A 137 -14.51 -1.73 -19.90
C SER A 137 -13.88 -2.10 -21.25
N PRO A 138 -14.38 -3.15 -21.94
CA PRO A 138 -14.02 -3.41 -23.33
C PRO A 138 -14.29 -2.18 -24.19
N LEU A 139 -13.43 -1.91 -25.16
CA LEU A 139 -13.72 -0.89 -26.16
C LEU A 139 -14.97 -1.32 -26.95
N PRO A 140 -15.88 -0.39 -27.30
CA PRO A 140 -16.93 -0.68 -28.27
C PRO A 140 -16.30 -1.22 -29.56
N PRO A 141 -16.93 -2.18 -30.25
CA PRO A 141 -16.51 -2.54 -31.61
C PRO A 141 -16.58 -1.29 -32.50
N ALA A 142 -15.54 -1.15 -33.34
CA ALA A 142 -15.43 -0.07 -34.32
C ALA A 142 -16.49 -0.18 -35.42
#